data_AF-A0A7C3PG78-F1
#
_entry.id   AF-A0A7C3PG78-F1
#
_cell.length_a   1.000
_cell.length_b   1.000
_cell.length_c   1.000
_cell.angle_alpha   90.00
_cell.angle_beta   90.00
_cell.angle_gamma   90.00
#
_symmetry.space_group_name_H-M   'P 1'
#
loop_
_entity.id
_entity.type
_entity.pdbx_description
1 polymer ?
#
loop_
_entity_poly.entity_id
_entity_poly.type
_entity_poly.pdbx_seq_one_letter_code
_entity_poly.pdbx_strand_id
1 'polypeptide(L)'
;MPHYYALELYTPESPVSTSSETLPWSNEARKRLDDAGLVINHSLLVGEILGENINPAIELLDEINRANRLFEESYENAESSSAILYEEDINLLYEIFSKILEHLSAAISHTGQPVGIGGERLLASELVGNDANGVLYLHSRHVELLTLKMKLEELCDFLKFATAQNLLVKIEI
;
A
#
# COMPACT_ATOMS: atom_id res chain seq x y z
N MET A 1 0.20 -4.22 16.40
CA MET A 1 1.27 -5.01 15.75
C MET A 1 1.26 -4.67 14.27
N PRO A 2 2.41 -4.55 13.58
CA PRO A 2 2.40 -4.40 12.13
C PRO A 2 1.82 -5.67 11.50
N HIS A 3 0.74 -5.53 10.75
CA HIS A 3 0.10 -6.64 10.05
C HIS A 3 0.89 -6.93 8.78
N TYR A 4 1.43 -8.15 8.66
CA TYR A 4 2.06 -8.64 7.45
C TYR A 4 1.01 -9.37 6.64
N TYR A 5 0.31 -8.63 5.80
CA TYR A 5 -0.62 -9.23 4.85
C TYR A 5 -0.11 -9.09 3.43
N ALA A 6 -0.41 -10.08 2.61
CA ALA A 6 -0.22 -10.04 1.17
C ALA A 6 -1.49 -9.54 0.49
N LEU A 7 -1.33 -8.89 -0.66
CA LEU A 7 -2.44 -8.59 -1.56
C LEU A 7 -2.39 -9.58 -2.72
N GLU A 8 -3.52 -10.20 -3.06
CA GLU A 8 -3.65 -11.08 -4.22
C GLU A 8 -4.80 -10.63 -5.11
N LEU A 9 -4.57 -10.58 -6.42
CA LEU A 9 -5.63 -10.31 -7.39
C LEU A 9 -6.57 -11.52 -7.46
N TYR A 10 -7.87 -11.24 -7.35
CA TYR A 10 -8.91 -12.25 -7.39
C TYR A 10 -9.90 -11.96 -8.52
N THR A 11 -10.05 -12.92 -9.42
CA THR A 11 -11.14 -12.94 -10.42
C THR A 11 -12.35 -13.63 -9.81
N PRO A 12 -13.54 -13.00 -9.76
CA PRO A 12 -14.75 -13.71 -9.35
C PRO A 12 -15.05 -14.88 -10.31
N GLU A 13 -15.53 -16.01 -9.78
CA GLU A 13 -15.84 -17.18 -10.60
C GLU A 13 -17.02 -16.92 -11.56
N SER A 14 -16.69 -16.89 -12.86
CA SER A 14 -17.52 -16.92 -14.09
C SER A 14 -17.84 -15.60 -14.82
N PRO A 15 -17.87 -15.65 -16.19
CA PRO A 15 -17.02 -14.77 -16.99
C PRO A 15 -17.84 -13.76 -17.80
N VAL A 16 -17.24 -12.61 -18.11
CA VAL A 16 -17.63 -11.83 -19.28
C VAL A 16 -16.39 -11.57 -20.10
N SER A 17 -16.32 -12.24 -21.25
CA SER A 17 -15.39 -11.86 -22.29
C SER A 17 -15.74 -10.46 -22.78
N THR A 18 -14.77 -9.56 -22.86
CA THR A 18 -14.56 -8.75 -24.06
C THR A 18 -13.18 -8.10 -24.05
N SER A 19 -12.60 -8.05 -25.26
CA SER A 19 -11.34 -7.40 -25.67
C SER A 19 -10.04 -7.94 -25.08
N SER A 20 -9.43 -8.84 -25.86
CA SER A 20 -8.00 -9.10 -25.86
C SER A 20 -7.24 -7.86 -26.35
N GLU A 21 -6.86 -6.97 -25.43
CA GLU A 21 -5.65 -6.18 -25.61
C GLU A 21 -4.59 -6.79 -24.71
N THR A 22 -3.65 -7.51 -25.34
CA THR A 22 -2.47 -8.05 -24.69
C THR A 22 -1.57 -6.89 -24.27
N LEU A 23 -1.61 -6.53 -22.98
CA LEU A 23 -0.69 -5.56 -22.39
C LEU A 23 0.58 -6.26 -21.84
N PRO A 24 1.75 -5.58 -21.87
CA PRO A 24 3.06 -6.21 -22.08
C PRO A 24 3.77 -6.67 -20.80
N TRP A 25 3.07 -7.32 -19.87
CA TRP A 25 3.64 -7.76 -18.59
C TRP A 25 3.08 -9.14 -18.25
N SER A 26 3.93 -10.13 -17.94
CA SER A 26 3.47 -11.49 -17.66
C SER A 26 2.57 -11.51 -16.41
N ASN A 27 1.34 -12.01 -16.56
CA ASN A 27 0.29 -12.11 -15.54
C ASN A 27 0.72 -12.66 -14.17
N GLU A 28 1.81 -13.43 -14.09
CA GLU A 28 2.28 -14.03 -12.84
C GLU A 28 2.89 -13.02 -11.86
N ALA A 29 3.61 -12.00 -12.33
CA ALA A 29 4.32 -11.05 -11.46
C ALA A 29 3.40 -10.04 -10.77
N ARG A 30 2.21 -9.80 -11.32
CA ARG A 30 1.20 -8.88 -10.73
C ARG A 30 0.14 -9.62 -9.92
N LYS A 31 0.20 -10.95 -9.81
CA LYS A 31 -0.83 -11.71 -9.10
C LYS A 31 -0.83 -11.39 -7.61
N ARG A 32 0.35 -11.15 -7.03
CA ARG A 32 0.54 -11.04 -5.58
C ARG A 32 1.60 -10.01 -5.21
N LEU A 33 1.32 -9.22 -4.18
CA LEU A 33 2.30 -8.37 -3.49
C LEU A 33 2.52 -8.90 -2.07
N ASP A 34 3.68 -9.52 -1.86
CA ASP A 34 4.13 -9.91 -0.53
C ASP A 34 4.57 -8.67 0.27
N ASP A 35 4.43 -8.71 1.59
CA ASP A 35 4.70 -7.58 2.50
C ASP A 35 3.88 -6.30 2.24
N ALA A 36 2.76 -6.38 1.50
CA ALA A 36 1.92 -5.21 1.20
C ALA A 36 1.46 -4.47 2.47
N GLY A 37 1.14 -5.19 3.54
CA GLY A 37 0.81 -4.57 4.83
C GLY A 37 1.95 -3.73 5.43
N LEU A 38 3.21 -4.09 5.19
CA LEU A 38 4.35 -3.26 5.59
C LEU A 38 4.37 -1.98 4.77
N VAL A 39 4.25 -2.08 3.45
CA VAL A 39 4.25 -0.93 2.53
C VAL A 39 3.12 0.03 2.88
N ILE A 40 1.90 -0.48 3.07
CA ILE A 40 0.72 0.31 3.44
C ILE A 40 0.96 1.07 4.74
N ASN A 41 1.35 0.37 5.82
CA ASN A 41 1.52 1.00 7.13
C ASN A 41 2.59 2.11 7.12
N HIS A 42 3.75 1.85 6.52
CA HIS A 42 4.83 2.85 6.48
C HIS A 42 4.50 4.00 5.52
N SER A 43 3.77 3.74 4.43
CA SER A 43 3.32 4.79 3.50
C SER A 43 2.30 5.71 4.15
N LEU A 44 1.34 5.18 4.90
CA LEU A 44 0.38 6.00 5.64
C LEU A 44 1.10 6.89 6.66
N LEU A 45 2.04 6.34 7.43
CA LEU A 45 2.84 7.12 8.38
C LEU A 45 3.61 8.26 7.71
N VAL A 46 4.28 7.97 6.59
CA VAL A 46 5.02 8.99 5.82
C VAL A 46 4.06 10.01 5.21
N GLY A 47 2.90 9.59 4.73
CA GLY A 47 1.83 10.47 4.26
C GLY A 47 1.41 11.47 5.33
N GLU A 48 1.15 11.01 6.55
CA GLU A 48 0.79 11.86 7.68
C GLU A 48 1.89 12.91 7.98
N ILE A 49 3.16 12.49 8.04
CA ILE A 49 4.30 13.39 8.25
C ILE A 49 4.37 14.47 7.15
N LEU A 50 4.08 14.09 5.90
CA LEU A 50 4.07 14.99 4.76
C LEU A 50 2.83 15.89 4.71
N GLY A 51 1.82 15.62 5.55
CA GLY A 51 0.59 16.42 5.68
C GLY A 51 -0.58 15.89 4.85
N GLU A 52 -0.54 14.64 4.40
CA GLU A 52 -1.65 14.00 3.71
C GLU A 52 -2.80 13.65 4.66
N ASN A 53 -4.03 13.78 4.16
CA ASN A 53 -5.20 13.27 4.87
C ASN A 53 -5.33 11.76 4.68
N ILE A 54 -4.76 11.00 5.61
CA ILE A 54 -4.76 9.53 5.58
C ILE A 54 -5.97 8.88 6.26
N ASN A 55 -6.83 9.67 6.92
CA ASN A 55 -7.95 9.15 7.70
C ASN A 55 -8.88 8.23 6.89
N PRO A 56 -9.26 8.53 5.63
CA PRO A 56 -10.14 7.63 4.89
C PRO A 56 -9.52 6.24 4.64
N ALA A 57 -8.20 6.18 4.43
CA ALA A 57 -7.51 4.90 4.29
C ALA A 57 -7.45 4.13 5.61
N ILE A 58 -7.22 4.82 6.73
CA ILE A 58 -7.25 4.20 8.07
C ILE A 58 -8.64 3.64 8.36
N GLU A 59 -9.70 4.42 8.13
CA GLU A 59 -11.09 4.01 8.37
C GLU A 59 -11.44 2.76 7.56
N LEU A 60 -11.14 2.74 6.26
CA LEU A 60 -11.34 1.57 5.41
C LEU A 60 -10.58 0.33 5.94
N LEU A 61 -9.30 0.48 6.25
CA LEU A 61 -8.48 -0.64 6.76
C LEU A 61 -8.96 -1.14 8.13
N ASP A 62 -9.46 -0.24 9.00
CA ASP A 62 -10.06 -0.61 10.29
C ASP A 62 -11.39 -1.33 10.15
N GLU A 63 -12.23 -0.91 9.19
CA GLU A 63 -13.48 -1.60 8.84
C GLU A 63 -13.22 -3.02 8.36
N ILE A 64 -12.24 -3.18 7.47
CA ILE A 64 -11.78 -4.48 6.98
C ILE A 64 -11.30 -5.36 8.14
N ASN A 65 -10.44 -4.83 9.00
CA ASN A 65 -9.92 -5.58 10.15
C ASN A 65 -11.03 -5.97 11.13
N ARG A 66 -12.01 -5.09 11.35
CA ARG A 66 -13.16 -5.38 12.23
C ARG A 66 -14.05 -6.47 11.64
N ALA A 67 -14.32 -6.41 10.35
CA ALA A 67 -15.08 -7.44 9.65
C ALA A 67 -14.40 -8.81 9.81
N ASN A 68 -13.08 -8.90 9.59
CA ASN A 68 -12.33 -10.14 9.73
C ASN A 68 -12.37 -10.71 11.16
N ARG A 69 -12.21 -9.87 12.20
CA ARG A 69 -12.31 -10.34 13.60
C ARG A 69 -13.69 -10.91 13.95
N LEU A 70 -14.77 -10.29 13.48
CA LEU A 70 -16.12 -10.79 13.71
C LEU A 70 -16.33 -12.18 13.07
N PHE A 71 -15.73 -12.44 11.92
CA PHE A 71 -15.76 -13.76 11.29
C PHE A 71 -14.96 -14.81 12.08
N GLU A 72 -13.78 -14.45 12.59
CA GLU A 72 -12.95 -15.34 13.42
C GLU A 72 -13.62 -15.70 14.76
N GLU A 73 -14.25 -14.74 15.42
CA GLU A 73 -14.94 -14.97 16.70
C GLU A 73 -16.21 -15.82 16.55
N SER A 74 -16.81 -15.83 15.36
CA SER A 74 -18.07 -16.55 15.09
C SER A 74 -17.87 -18.01 14.64
N TYR A 75 -16.67 -18.37 14.18
CA TYR A 75 -16.36 -19.71 13.68
C TYR A 75 -15.09 -20.25 14.34
N GLU A 76 -15.22 -21.23 15.25
CA GLU A 76 -14.12 -21.91 15.96
C GLU A 76 -13.08 -22.61 15.05
N ASN A 77 -13.22 -22.54 13.72
CA ASN A 77 -12.30 -23.11 12.72
C ASN A 77 -12.04 -22.14 11.54
N ALA A 78 -11.86 -20.85 11.79
CA ALA A 78 -11.49 -19.89 10.75
C ALA A 78 -10.01 -20.06 10.33
N GLU A 79 -9.70 -21.15 9.62
CA GLU A 79 -8.47 -21.24 8.84
C GLU A 79 -8.55 -20.20 7.71
N SER A 80 -7.87 -19.06 7.92
CA SER A 80 -7.70 -17.93 7.00
C SER A 80 -8.93 -17.03 6.79
N SER A 81 -9.13 -16.08 7.72
CA SER A 81 -9.96 -14.90 7.42
C SER A 81 -9.26 -14.09 6.31
N SER A 82 -9.99 -13.77 5.24
CA SER A 82 -9.47 -12.94 4.16
C SER A 82 -10.52 -11.92 3.78
N ALA A 83 -10.09 -10.67 3.62
CA ALA A 83 -10.98 -9.60 3.20
C ALA A 83 -10.87 -9.39 1.69
N ILE A 84 -11.97 -8.98 1.08
CA ILE A 84 -12.04 -8.65 -0.34
C ILE A 84 -12.31 -7.15 -0.44
N LEU A 85 -11.43 -6.45 -1.14
CA LEU A 85 -11.61 -5.05 -1.54
C LEU A 85 -12.39 -5.00 -2.85
N TYR A 86 -13.41 -4.15 -2.87
CA TYR A 86 -14.19 -3.85 -4.07
C TYR A 86 -13.61 -2.64 -4.80
N GLU A 87 -14.12 -2.37 -5.99
CA GLU A 87 -13.63 -1.30 -6.87
C GLU A 87 -13.55 0.07 -6.16
N GLU A 88 -14.56 0.43 -5.37
CA GLU A 88 -14.59 1.70 -4.63
C GLU A 88 -13.46 1.78 -3.59
N ASP A 89 -13.20 0.69 -2.86
CA ASP A 89 -12.13 0.57 -1.87
C ASP A 89 -10.75 0.66 -2.54
N ILE A 90 -10.58 -0.04 -3.66
CA ILE A 90 -9.35 -0.05 -4.45
C ILE A 90 -9.05 1.35 -4.98
N ASN A 91 -10.07 2.04 -5.51
CA ASN A 91 -9.94 3.40 -6.03
C ASN A 91 -9.60 4.40 -4.93
N LEU A 92 -10.21 4.29 -3.74
CA LEU A 92 -9.90 5.13 -2.59
C LEU A 92 -8.43 4.96 -2.17
N LEU A 93 -7.99 3.71 -2.00
CA LEU A 93 -6.60 3.41 -1.64
C LEU A 93 -5.63 3.90 -2.70
N TYR A 94 -5.93 3.67 -3.98
CA TYR A 94 -5.10 4.12 -5.09
C TYR A 94 -4.95 5.64 -5.11
N GLU A 95 -6.04 6.40 -4.90
CA GLU A 95 -6.00 7.86 -4.87
C GLU A 95 -5.09 8.37 -3.74
N ILE A 96 -5.25 7.83 -2.52
CA ILE A 96 -4.48 8.24 -1.36
C ILE A 96 -3.00 7.88 -1.52
N PHE A 97 -2.70 6.63 -1.89
CA PHE A 97 -1.31 6.19 -2.07
C PHE A 97 -0.61 6.90 -3.22
N SER A 98 -1.34 7.28 -4.29
CA SER A 98 -0.77 8.09 -5.37
C SER A 98 -0.34 9.48 -4.89
N LYS A 99 -1.14 10.14 -4.05
CA LYS A 99 -0.76 11.44 -3.46
C LYS A 99 0.42 11.32 -2.51
N ILE A 100 0.44 10.29 -1.67
CA ILE A 100 1.58 9.99 -0.80
C ILE A 100 2.85 9.76 -1.64
N LEU A 101 2.75 8.99 -2.73
CA LEU A 101 3.87 8.72 -3.64
C LEU A 101 4.39 10.00 -4.29
N GLU A 102 3.50 10.89 -4.72
CA GLU A 102 3.86 12.20 -5.29
C GLU A 102 4.62 13.05 -4.27
N HIS A 103 4.07 13.20 -3.06
CA HIS A 103 4.69 13.99 -2.00
C HIS A 103 6.02 13.39 -1.54
N LEU A 104 6.10 12.07 -1.39
CA LEU A 104 7.35 11.41 -1.05
C LEU A 104 8.38 11.60 -2.16
N SER A 105 7.99 11.48 -3.43
CA SER A 105 8.87 11.70 -4.58
C SER A 105 9.39 13.13 -4.67
N ALA A 106 8.62 14.11 -4.21
CA ALA A 106 9.03 15.50 -4.11
C ALA A 106 9.87 15.80 -2.86
N ALA A 107 9.81 14.94 -1.84
CA ALA A 107 10.48 15.10 -0.55
C ALA A 107 11.84 14.40 -0.47
N ILE A 108 12.13 13.43 -1.36
CA ILE A 108 13.41 12.72 -1.41
C ILE A 108 14.02 12.72 -2.80
N SER A 109 15.35 12.84 -2.87
CA SER A 109 16.11 12.77 -4.11
C SER A 109 16.16 11.33 -4.66
N HIS A 110 16.74 11.18 -5.86
CA HIS A 110 17.04 9.86 -6.44
C HIS A 110 18.06 9.03 -5.62
N THR A 111 18.76 9.65 -4.68
CA THR A 111 19.68 8.99 -3.73
C THR A 111 19.05 8.82 -2.34
N GLY A 112 17.78 9.15 -2.15
CA GLY A 112 17.08 9.02 -0.86
C GLY A 112 17.41 10.12 0.16
N GLN A 113 18.07 11.21 -0.26
CA GLN A 113 18.36 12.36 0.59
C GLN A 113 17.18 13.34 0.63
N PRO A 114 16.97 14.09 1.73
CA PRO A 114 15.86 15.04 1.84
C PRO A 114 16.00 16.17 0.82
N VAL A 115 14.89 16.55 0.18
CA VAL A 115 14.80 17.69 -0.74
C VAL A 115 13.52 18.50 -0.52
N GLY A 116 13.63 19.82 -0.64
CA GLY A 116 12.50 20.74 -0.51
C GLY A 116 11.80 20.73 0.85
N ILE A 117 10.63 21.36 0.90
CA ILE A 117 9.84 21.51 2.13
C ILE A 117 9.39 20.14 2.67
N GLY A 118 9.09 19.18 1.77
CA GLY A 118 8.75 17.81 2.17
C GLY A 118 9.91 17.11 2.89
N GLY A 119 11.14 17.24 2.36
CA GLY A 119 12.34 16.69 3.00
C GLY A 119 12.62 17.32 4.36
N GLU A 120 12.40 18.63 4.51
CA GLU A 120 12.51 19.34 5.80
C GLU A 120 11.49 18.82 6.81
N ARG A 121 10.24 18.57 6.39
CA ARG A 121 9.21 17.97 7.25
C ARG A 121 9.57 16.56 7.69
N LEU A 122 10.10 15.74 6.78
CA LEU A 122 10.56 14.40 7.11
C LEU A 122 11.67 14.45 8.16
N LEU A 123 12.69 15.30 7.97
CA LEU A 123 13.78 15.47 8.95
C LEU A 123 13.33 16.01 10.31
N ALA A 124 12.25 16.80 10.35
CA ALA A 124 11.72 17.34 11.60
C ALA A 124 10.95 16.28 12.41
N SER A 125 10.57 15.16 11.81
CA SER A 125 9.86 14.07 12.48
C SER A 125 10.81 13.22 13.31
N GLU A 126 10.46 12.97 14.57
CA GLU A 126 11.20 12.04 15.46
C GLU A 126 11.16 10.58 14.99
N LEU A 127 10.32 10.27 13.99
CA LEU A 127 10.17 8.92 13.42
C LEU A 127 11.09 8.67 12.22
N VAL A 128 11.76 9.70 11.73
CA VAL A 128 12.65 9.65 10.57
C VAL A 128 14.08 9.95 11.02
N GLY A 129 15.00 9.05 10.68
CA GLY A 129 16.43 9.25 10.83
C GLY A 129 17.11 9.44 9.47
N ASN A 130 18.39 9.81 9.51
CA ASN A 130 19.26 9.80 8.35
C ASN A 130 20.55 9.03 8.65
N ASP A 131 21.06 8.29 7.67
CA ASP A 131 22.31 7.55 7.81
C ASP A 131 23.54 8.47 7.66
N ALA A 132 24.74 7.89 7.72
CA ALA A 132 25.99 8.64 7.53
C ALA A 132 26.12 9.30 6.14
N ASN A 133 25.35 8.84 5.15
CA ASN A 133 25.30 9.39 3.80
C ASN A 133 24.15 10.40 3.61
N GLY A 134 23.37 10.66 4.67
CA GLY A 134 22.19 11.54 4.63
C GLY A 134 20.93 10.90 4.02
N VAL A 135 20.92 9.59 3.81
CA VAL A 135 19.76 8.83 3.30
C VAL A 135 18.73 8.69 4.40
N LEU A 136 17.48 9.04 4.09
CA LEU A 136 16.39 9.00 5.06
C LEU A 136 15.86 7.57 5.26
N TYR A 137 15.55 7.24 6.51
CA TYR A 137 14.91 5.98 6.88
C TYR A 137 13.90 6.19 8.02
N LEU A 138 12.89 5.31 8.11
CA LEU A 138 12.01 5.24 9.26
C LEU A 138 12.69 4.48 10.40
N HIS A 139 12.70 5.05 11.61
CA HIS A 139 13.23 4.39 12.80
C HIS A 139 12.53 3.06 13.06
N SER A 140 11.23 2.97 12.76
CA SER A 140 10.52 1.71 12.73
C SER A 140 11.11 0.81 11.64
N ARG A 141 11.86 -0.21 12.06
CA ARG A 141 12.43 -1.27 11.20
C ARG A 141 13.51 -0.82 10.21
N HIS A 142 14.06 0.38 10.37
CA HIS A 142 15.13 0.91 9.50
C HIS A 142 14.78 0.83 8.01
N VAL A 143 13.53 1.17 7.67
CA VAL A 143 13.07 1.16 6.27
C VAL A 143 13.56 2.44 5.59
N GLU A 144 14.45 2.32 4.63
CA GLU A 144 14.86 3.44 3.78
C GLU A 144 13.67 4.02 3.01
N LEU A 145 13.51 5.35 3.03
CA LEU A 145 12.39 6.01 2.37
C LEU A 145 12.42 5.86 0.84
N LEU A 146 13.62 5.71 0.25
CA LEU A 146 13.75 5.41 -1.17
C LEU A 146 13.21 4.00 -1.50
N THR A 147 13.54 3.01 -0.67
CA THR A 147 13.01 1.65 -0.82
C THR A 147 11.49 1.62 -0.62
N LEU A 148 10.98 2.35 0.37
CA LEU A 148 9.53 2.50 0.58
C LEU A 148 8.84 3.13 -0.64
N LYS A 149 9.41 4.20 -1.20
CA LYS A 149 8.90 4.86 -2.40
C LYS A 149 8.77 3.87 -3.56
N MET A 150 9.80 3.06 -3.83
CA MET A 150 9.77 2.07 -4.91
C MET A 150 8.66 1.03 -4.69
N LYS A 151 8.54 0.52 -3.46
CA LYS A 151 7.46 -0.44 -3.13
C LYS A 151 6.06 0.19 -3.18
N LEU A 152 5.94 1.46 -2.85
CA LEU A 152 4.68 2.21 -2.96
C LEU A 152 4.30 2.43 -4.42
N GLU A 153 5.26 2.68 -5.30
CA GLU A 153 5.06 2.72 -6.75
C GLU A 153 4.53 1.38 -7.29
N GLU A 154 5.13 0.27 -6.86
CA GLU A 154 4.64 -1.08 -7.20
C GLU A 154 3.21 -1.33 -6.69
N LEU A 155 2.88 -0.89 -5.47
CA LEU A 155 1.52 -0.98 -4.91
C LEU A 155 0.52 -0.15 -5.73
N CYS A 156 0.85 1.10 -6.07
CA CYS A 156 0.00 1.94 -6.89
C CYS A 156 -0.26 1.32 -8.27
N ASP A 157 0.78 0.76 -8.89
CA ASP A 157 0.68 0.06 -10.17
C ASP A 157 -0.19 -1.20 -10.08
N PHE A 158 -0.12 -1.92 -8.96
CA PHE A 158 -0.96 -3.07 -8.68
C PHE A 158 -2.44 -2.68 -8.54
N LEU A 159 -2.75 -1.66 -7.73
CA LEU A 159 -4.13 -1.20 -7.52
C LEU A 159 -4.72 -0.63 -8.81
N LYS A 160 -3.96 0.17 -9.55
CA LYS A 160 -4.35 0.69 -10.86
C LYS A 160 -4.66 -0.43 -11.86
N PHE A 161 -3.85 -1.49 -11.86
CA PHE A 161 -4.08 -2.66 -12.69
C PHE A 161 -5.36 -3.39 -12.28
N ALA A 162 -5.60 -3.57 -10.98
CA ALA A 162 -6.82 -4.21 -10.48
C ALA A 162 -8.08 -3.46 -10.96
N THR A 163 -8.12 -2.13 -10.80
CA THR A 163 -9.22 -1.30 -11.32
C THR A 163 -9.36 -1.42 -12.83
N ALA A 164 -8.27 -1.27 -13.59
CA ALA A 164 -8.30 -1.30 -15.05
C ALA A 164 -8.80 -2.63 -15.63
N GLN A 165 -8.63 -3.73 -14.89
CA GLN A 165 -9.03 -5.07 -15.29
C GLN A 165 -10.31 -5.56 -14.59
N ASN A 166 -10.99 -4.70 -13.81
CA ASN A 166 -12.16 -5.06 -12.98
C ASN A 166 -11.89 -6.28 -12.08
N LEU A 167 -10.71 -6.32 -11.47
CA LEU A 167 -10.30 -7.38 -10.54
C LEU A 167 -10.57 -6.96 -9.09
N LEU A 168 -10.91 -7.93 -8.26
CA LEU A 168 -10.99 -7.74 -6.82
C LEU A 168 -9.60 -7.92 -6.20
N VAL A 169 -9.38 -7.33 -5.03
CA VAL A 169 -8.12 -7.52 -4.28
C VAL A 169 -8.42 -8.24 -2.98
N LYS A 170 -7.80 -9.41 -2.80
CA LYS A 170 -7.87 -10.18 -1.56
C LYS A 170 -6.73 -9.77 -0.64
N ILE A 171 -7.06 -9.46 0.61
CA ILE A 171 -6.10 -9.27 1.71
C ILE A 171 -5.96 -10.61 2.44
N GLU A 172 -4.77 -11.20 2.36
CA GLU A 172 -4.43 -12.43 3.09
C GLU A 172 -3.71 -12.08 4.39
N ILE A 173 -4.37 -12.34 5.53
CA ILE A 173 -3.89 -12.07 6.90
C ILE A 173 -3.28 -13.32 7.51
#